data_AF-A0A383DXV7-F1
#
_entry.id   AF-A0A383DXV7-F1
#
_cell.length_a   1.000
_cell.length_b   1.000
_cell.length_c   1.000
_cell.angle_alpha   90.00
_cell.angle_beta   90.00
_cell.angle_gamma   90.00
#
_symmetry.space_group_name_H-M   'P 1'
#
loop_
_entity.id
_entity.type
_entity.pdbx_description
1 polymer ?
#
loop_
_entity_poly.entity_id
_entity_poly.type
_entity_poly.pdbx_seq_one_letter_code
_entity_poly.pdbx_strand_id
1 'polypeptide(L)' 'PHAFTFRGDEKVEIDRTALLRKEIRGISGRVPLIRNEGVVVLCQNRGILVKEISIKGEKLNPRKFFNIGEIVT' A
#
# COMPACT_ATOMS: atom_id res chain seq x y z
N PRO A 1 17.09 7.61 -0.88
CA PRO A 1 15.95 7.74 0.07
C PRO A 1 15.05 6.50 0.02
N HIS A 2 14.79 5.87 1.17
CA HIS A 2 13.87 4.74 1.29
C HIS A 2 12.41 5.24 1.40
N ALA A 3 11.47 4.59 0.72
CA ALA A 3 10.06 4.95 0.78
C ALA A 3 9.46 4.53 2.13
N PHE A 4 8.65 5.41 2.73
CA PHE A 4 7.96 5.10 3.99
C PHE A 4 6.60 5.82 4.06
N THR A 5 5.75 5.35 4.97
CA THR A 5 4.50 5.97 5.37
C THR A 5 4.32 5.88 6.88
N PHE A 6 3.23 6.41 7.41
CA PHE A 6 2.89 6.33 8.83
C PHE A 6 1.51 5.69 9.02
N ARG A 7 1.39 4.86 10.06
CA ARG A 7 0.11 4.39 10.58
C ARG A 7 -0.04 4.84 12.02
N GLY A 8 -0.73 5.95 12.25
CA GLY A 8 -0.62 6.66 13.53
C GLY A 8 0.82 7.15 13.72
N ASP A 9 1.41 6.86 14.88
CA ASP A 9 2.79 7.26 15.20
C ASP A 9 3.84 6.23 14.74
N GLU A 10 3.41 5.11 14.14
CA GLU A 10 4.30 4.05 13.69
C GLU A 10 4.78 4.30 12.26
N LYS A 11 6.10 4.47 12.10
CA LYS A 11 6.75 4.53 10.78
C LYS A 11 6.75 3.14 10.14
N VAL A 12 6.24 3.07 8.92
CA VAL A 12 6.18 1.85 8.11
C VAL A 12 7.04 2.05 6.87
N GLU A 13 8.06 1.22 6.71
CA GLU A 13 8.94 1.25 5.55
C GLU A 13 8.35 0.42 4.41
N ILE A 14 8.52 0.89 3.18
CA ILE A 14 8.00 0.23 1.97
C ILE A 14 9.18 -0.40 1.25
N ASP A 15 9.29 -1.73 1.35
CA ASP A 15 10.45 -2.46 0.84
C ASP A 15 10.26 -2.93 -0.60
N ARG A 16 9.02 -3.30 -0.96
CA ARG A 16 8.74 -3.87 -2.28
C ARG A 16 7.42 -3.40 -2.84
N THR A 17 7.47 -2.90 -4.07
CA THR A 17 6.30 -2.45 -4.81
C THR A 17 6.28 -2.97 -6.24
N ALA A 18 5.10 -2.95 -6.87
CA ALA A 18 4.91 -3.19 -8.28
C ALA A 18 3.92 -2.17 -8.84
N LEU A 19 4.18 -1.66 -10.05
CA LEU A 19 3.23 -0.82 -10.75
C LEU A 19 2.04 -1.66 -11.25
N LEU A 20 0.82 -1.15 -11.05
CA LEU A 20 -0.35 -1.78 -11.64
C LEU A 20 -0.46 -1.38 -13.11
N ARG A 21 -0.76 -2.38 -13.96
CA ARG A 21 -0.98 -2.17 -15.40
C ARG A 21 -2.34 -1.54 -15.71
N LYS A 22 -3.31 -1.67 -14.80
CA LYS A 22 -4.65 -1.07 -14.93
C LYS A 22 -4.68 0.26 -14.19
N GLU A 23 -5.25 1.29 -14.81
CA GLU A 23 -5.63 2.49 -14.09
C GLU A 23 -6.63 2.14 -13.00
N ILE A 24 -6.40 2.66 -11.80
CA ILE A 24 -7.33 2.59 -10.68
C ILE A 24 -7.53 4.02 -10.24
N ARG A 25 -8.79 4.46 -10.26
CA ARG A 25 -9.17 5.84 -9.90
C ARG A 25 -9.55 5.91 -8.43
N GLY A 26 -9.32 7.07 -7.84
CA GLY A 26 -9.75 7.39 -6.48
C GLY A 26 -8.80 8.36 -5.79
N ILE A 27 -8.98 8.55 -4.50
CA ILE A 27 -8.23 9.54 -3.72
C ILE A 27 -6.79 9.04 -3.51
N SER A 28 -5.81 9.85 -3.92
CA SER A 28 -4.39 9.55 -3.68
C SER A 28 -4.08 9.34 -2.20
N GLY A 29 -3.25 8.34 -1.90
CA GLY A 29 -2.91 7.95 -0.54
C GLY A 29 -3.92 7.01 0.13
N ARG A 30 -5.11 6.79 -0.45
CA ARG A 30 -6.01 5.74 0.03
C ARG A 30 -5.56 4.35 -0.40
N VAL A 31 -5.90 3.37 0.43
CA VAL A 31 -5.67 1.93 0.20
C VAL A 31 -6.97 1.29 -0.28
N PRO A 32 -7.24 1.21 -1.60
CA PRO A 32 -8.53 0.76 -2.13
C PRO A 32 -8.71 -0.76 -2.16
N LEU A 33 -7.62 -1.55 -2.21
CA LEU A 33 -7.72 -2.97 -2.55
C LEU A 33 -6.68 -3.81 -1.81
N ILE A 34 -7.15 -4.83 -1.11
CA ILE A 34 -6.32 -5.97 -0.70
C ILE A 34 -6.24 -6.95 -1.88
N ARG A 35 -5.02 -7.36 -2.22
CA ARG A 35 -4.72 -8.48 -3.12
C ARG A 35 -4.02 -9.57 -2.31
N ASN A 36 -3.96 -10.78 -2.85
CA ASN A 36 -3.23 -11.87 -2.19
C ASN A 36 -1.75 -11.50 -1.92
N GLU A 37 -1.17 -10.73 -2.83
CA GLU A 37 0.24 -10.32 -2.79
C GLU A 37 0.51 -9.05 -1.97
N GLY A 38 -0.52 -8.36 -1.45
CA GLY A 38 -0.33 -7.12 -0.69
C GLY A 38 -1.49 -6.14 -0.79
N VAL A 39 -1.19 -4.84 -0.74
CA VAL A 39 -2.21 -3.78 -0.79
C VAL A 39 -1.94 -2.82 -1.94
N VAL A 40 -3.00 -2.38 -2.60
CA VAL A 40 -2.90 -1.29 -3.57
C VAL A 40 -2.99 0.03 -2.82
N VAL A 41 -2.11 0.96 -3.16
CA VAL A 41 -2.17 2.37 -2.78
C VAL A 41 -2.47 3.18 -4.04
N LEU A 42 -3.46 4.07 -3.97
CA LEU A 42 -3.74 4.99 -5.07
C LEU A 42 -2.72 6.11 -5.10
N CYS A 43 -2.18 6.38 -6.28
CA CYS A 43 -1.39 7.58 -6.56
C CYS A 43 -2.13 8.42 -7.60
N GLN A 44 -1.64 9.64 -7.83
CA GLN A 44 -2.33 10.64 -8.67
C GLN A 44 -2.77 10.10 -10.04
N ASN A 45 -1.96 9.24 -10.67
CA ASN A 45 -2.19 8.81 -12.05
C ASN A 45 -2.30 7.27 -12.19
N ARG A 46 -2.03 6.51 -11.12
CA ARG A 46 -1.93 5.05 -11.16
C ARG A 46 -1.97 4.44 -9.76
N GLY A 47 -2.30 3.15 -9.68
CA GLY A 47 -2.15 2.38 -8.44
C GLY A 47 -0.76 1.74 -8.33
N ILE A 48 -0.25 1.67 -7.10
CA ILE A 48 0.97 0.93 -6.75
C ILE A 48 0.56 -0.23 -5.86
N LEU A 49 0.97 -1.45 -6.21
CA LEU A 49 0.84 -2.62 -5.36
C LEU A 49 2.04 -2.68 -4.41
N VAL A 50 1.81 -2.43 -3.13
CA VAL A 50 2.79 -2.63 -2.06
C VAL A 50 2.74 -4.09 -1.63
N LYS A 51 3.86 -4.79 -1.75
CA LYS A 51 3.98 -6.24 -1.51
C LYS A 51 4.65 -6.59 -0.19
N GLU A 52 5.57 -5.74 0.27
CA GLU A 52 6.37 -5.96 1.46
C GLU A 52 6.58 -4.62 2.16
N ILE A 53 6.37 -4.62 3.47
CA ILE A 53 6.64 -3.49 4.36
C ILE A 53 7.53 -3.95 5.51
N SER A 54 8.25 -3.02 6.14
CA SER A 54 9.00 -3.27 7.37
C SER A 54 8.59 -2.33 8.49
N ILE A 55 8.49 -2.87 9.71
CA ILE A 55 8.23 -2.09 10.93
C ILE A 55 9.28 -2.49 11.94
N LYS A 56 10.09 -1.53 12.39
CA LYS A 56 11.22 -1.78 13.31
C LYS A 56 12.17 -2.90 12.81
N GLY A 57 12.29 -3.04 11.49
CA GLY A 57 13.12 -4.06 10.83
C GLY A 57 12.43 -5.41 10.57
N GLU A 58 11.19 -5.62 11.04
CA GLU A 58 10.44 -6.84 10.78
C GLU A 58 9.64 -6.75 9.47
N LYS A 59 9.89 -7.69 8.55
CA LYS A 59 9.24 -7.75 7.23
C LYS A 59 7.87 -8.41 7.31
N LEU A 60 6.87 -7.77 6.73
CA LEU A 60 5.46 -8.16 6.81
C LEU A 60 4.76 -8.03 5.45
N ASN A 61 3.72 -8.84 5.25
CA ASN A 61 2.78 -8.63 4.15
C ASN A 61 1.76 -7.54 4.57
N PRO A 62 1.68 -6.42 3.83
CA PRO A 62 0.83 -5.29 4.20
C PRO A 62 -0.67 -5.61 4.25
N ARG A 63 -1.13 -6.69 3.59
CA ARG A 63 -2.52 -7.16 3.68
C ARG A 63 -2.97 -7.41 5.12
N LYS A 64 -2.08 -7.93 5.96
CA LYS A 64 -2.38 -8.24 7.36
C LYS A 64 -2.31 -7.00 8.26
N PHE A 65 -1.84 -5.89 7.71
CA PHE A 65 -1.47 -4.71 8.49
C PHE A 65 -2.41 -3.51 8.26
N PHE A 66 -2.98 -3.38 7.06
CA PHE A 66 -3.91 -2.28 6.75
C PHE A 66 -5.37 -2.77 6.78
N ASN A 67 -6.22 -2.11 7.58
CA ASN A 67 -7.67 -2.20 7.46
C ASN A 67 -8.11 -1.31 6.28
N ILE A 68 -8.80 -1.87 5.29
CA ILE A 68 -9.19 -1.15 4.07
C ILE A 68 -10.66 -0.72 4.10
N GLY A 69 -10.96 0.40 3.44
CA GLY A 69 -12.31 0.86 3.12
C GLY A 69 -12.81 0.32 1.78
N GLU A 70 -14.13 0.35 1.58
CA GLU A 70 -14.84 -0.24 0.44
C GLU A 70 -14.33 0.19 -0.95
N ILE A 71 -14.45 -0.75 -1.90
CA ILE A 71 -14.20 -0.53 -3.32
C ILE A 71 -15.36 0.29 -3.89
N VAL A 72 -15.08 1.47 -4.45
CA VAL A 72 -16.02 2.13 -5.37
C VAL A 72 -15.56 1.75 -6.77
N THR A 73 -16.19 0.72 -7.35
CA THR A 73 -15.99 0.32 -8.76
C THR A 73 -16.64 1.32 -9.70
#